data_AF-A0A067EUD6-F1
#
_entry.id   AF-A0A067EUD6-F1
#
_cell.length_a   1.000
_cell.length_b   1.000
_cell.length_c   1.000
_cell.angle_alpha   90.00
_cell.angle_beta   90.00
_cell.angle_gamma   90.00
#
_symmetry.space_group_name_H-M   'P 1'
#
loop_
_entity.id
_entity.type
_entity.pdbx_description
1 polymer ?
#
loop_
_entity_poly.entity_id
_entity_poly.type
_entity_poly.pdbx_seq_one_letter_code
_entity_poly.pdbx_strand_id
1 'polypeptide(L)'
;MMRQRIPVIAAKSRLSVMDTFFISHGSPTLSIDESLPARGFLQAWQAKVFSQRPNSILVISAHWDTDFPSVNVVQRNDTIHDFYGFPKQMYDLKYPAPGAPELAKRVKDLLKASGIKHVNEDRKRGLDHGAWVPLMLMYPEADIPVCQLSVQMHHTGTYHYNIGKALAPLKEEGVLIIGSGSATHNLRALQFESSSISSWALEFDNWLKDALLEGR
;
A
#
# COMPACT_ATOMS: atom_id res chain seq x y z
N MET A 1 7.42 -53.84 19.16
CA MET A 1 7.26 -53.19 17.84
C MET A 1 6.95 -51.71 18.08
N MET A 2 7.98 -50.85 18.06
CA MET A 2 7.85 -49.41 18.32
C MET A 2 7.14 -48.71 17.16
N ARG A 3 5.98 -48.10 17.40
CA ARG A 3 5.37 -47.16 16.46
C ARG A 3 6.04 -45.79 16.64
N GLN A 4 6.89 -45.41 15.70
CA GLN A 4 7.40 -44.04 15.59
C GLN A 4 6.21 -43.11 15.27
N ARG A 5 5.97 -42.13 16.15
CA ARG A 5 5.05 -41.03 15.87
C ARG A 5 5.78 -40.02 14.98
N ILE A 6 5.28 -39.85 13.76
CA ILE A 6 5.64 -38.75 12.87
C ILE A 6 5.20 -37.45 13.55
N PRO A 7 6.06 -36.43 13.70
CA PRO A 7 5.63 -35.16 14.25
C PRO A 7 4.78 -34.44 13.19
N VAL A 8 3.50 -34.26 13.50
CA VAL A 8 2.65 -33.32 12.78
C VAL A 8 3.17 -31.92 13.10
N ILE A 9 3.78 -31.26 12.12
CA ILE A 9 4.13 -29.84 12.22
C ILE A 9 2.80 -29.09 12.31
N ALA A 10 2.47 -28.58 13.49
CA ALA A 10 1.33 -27.70 13.66
C ALA A 10 1.51 -26.48 12.73
N ALA A 11 0.56 -26.28 11.82
CA ALA A 11 0.48 -25.04 11.07
C ALA A 11 0.40 -23.88 12.08
N LYS A 12 1.40 -22.98 12.08
CA LYS A 12 1.30 -21.73 12.83
C LYS A 12 -0.04 -21.10 12.43
N SER A 13 -0.93 -20.86 13.40
CA SER A 13 -2.16 -20.13 13.15
C SER A 13 -1.78 -18.78 12.55
N ARG A 14 -1.96 -18.60 11.24
CA ARG A 14 -1.78 -17.30 10.62
C ARG A 14 -2.93 -16.45 11.11
N LEU A 15 -2.63 -15.39 11.87
CA LEU A 15 -3.64 -14.38 12.17
C LEU A 15 -4.13 -13.81 10.84
N SER A 16 -5.44 -13.85 10.65
CA SER A 16 -6.07 -13.28 9.47
C SER A 16 -6.20 -11.76 9.65
N VAL A 17 -6.00 -11.01 8.56
CA VAL A 17 -6.11 -9.55 8.52
C VAL A 17 -7.34 -9.20 7.70
N MET A 18 -8.48 -8.97 8.36
CA MET A 18 -9.76 -8.76 7.67
C MET A 18 -9.93 -7.35 7.10
N ASP A 19 -9.19 -6.40 7.64
CA ASP A 19 -9.25 -4.99 7.26
C ASP A 19 -8.35 -4.69 6.04
N THR A 20 -8.80 -3.72 5.25
CA THR A 20 -8.03 -3.14 4.14
C THR A 20 -8.15 -1.64 4.23
N PHE A 21 -7.08 -0.93 3.86
CA PHE A 21 -7.05 0.52 4.03
C PHE A 21 -6.72 1.21 2.73
N PHE A 22 -7.37 2.35 2.50
CA PHE A 22 -6.94 3.33 1.53
C PHE A 22 -6.35 4.52 2.30
N ILE A 23 -5.10 4.89 2.00
CA ILE A 23 -4.38 5.97 2.66
C ILE A 23 -4.11 7.09 1.66
N SER A 24 -4.46 8.31 2.04
CA SER A 24 -3.95 9.49 1.36
C SER A 24 -2.49 9.69 1.75
N HIS A 25 -1.55 9.42 0.84
CA HIS A 25 -0.12 9.54 1.15
C HIS A 25 0.38 10.98 1.20
N GLY A 26 -0.40 11.93 0.67
CA GLY A 26 -0.12 13.36 0.72
C GLY A 26 1.14 13.78 -0.03
N SER A 27 1.65 14.97 0.30
CA SER A 27 2.93 15.46 -0.23
C SER A 27 4.11 14.68 0.39
N PRO A 28 5.25 14.56 -0.33
CA PRO A 28 6.50 14.06 0.25
C PRO A 28 6.89 14.71 1.59
N THR A 29 6.48 15.97 1.84
CA THR A 29 6.74 16.69 3.11
C THR A 29 6.18 15.98 4.34
N LEU A 30 5.18 15.10 4.18
CA LEU A 30 4.65 14.26 5.26
C LEU A 30 5.75 13.47 5.98
N SER A 31 6.85 13.17 5.29
CA SER A 31 8.02 12.47 5.83
C SER A 31 8.81 13.27 6.88
N ILE A 32 8.71 14.61 6.91
CA ILE A 32 9.50 15.48 7.80
C ILE A 32 8.70 16.56 8.54
N ASP A 33 7.52 16.93 8.06
CA ASP A 33 6.74 18.04 8.62
C ASP A 33 5.84 17.57 9.77
N GLU A 34 6.25 17.91 10.99
CA GLU A 34 5.55 17.56 12.23
C GLU A 34 4.23 18.31 12.44
N SER A 35 4.02 19.41 11.71
CA SER A 35 2.78 20.19 11.84
C SER A 35 1.58 19.54 11.14
N LEU A 36 1.83 18.58 10.23
CA LEU A 36 0.78 17.94 9.45
C LEU A 36 -0.03 16.93 10.30
N PRO A 37 -1.36 17.12 10.48
CA PRO A 37 -2.18 16.21 11.26
C PRO A 37 -2.14 14.76 10.77
N ALA A 38 -2.03 14.56 9.45
CA ALA A 38 -1.91 13.25 8.83
C ALA A 38 -0.66 12.49 9.31
N ARG A 39 0.44 13.19 9.61
CA ARG A 39 1.66 12.55 10.10
C ARG A 39 1.43 11.95 11.48
N GLY A 40 0.88 12.75 12.40
CA GLY A 40 0.54 12.29 13.75
C GLY A 40 -0.48 11.15 13.75
N PHE A 41 -1.45 11.18 12.83
CA PHE A 41 -2.39 10.08 12.62
C PHE A 41 -1.67 8.78 12.23
N LEU A 42 -0.78 8.82 11.22
CA LEU A 42 -0.04 7.63 10.77
C LEU A 42 0.98 7.14 11.81
N GLN A 43 1.60 8.03 12.58
CA GLN A 43 2.48 7.64 13.70
C GLN A 43 1.71 6.92 14.82
N ALA A 44 0.45 7.28 15.05
CA ALA A 44 -0.41 6.63 16.02
C ALA A 44 -1.12 5.37 15.48
N TRP A 45 -0.78 4.92 14.26
CA TRP A 45 -1.47 3.85 13.53
C TRP A 45 -1.63 2.56 14.33
N GLN A 46 -0.53 2.01 14.86
CA GLN A 46 -0.57 0.74 15.59
C GLN A 46 -1.37 0.84 16.90
N ALA A 47 -1.43 2.04 17.49
CA ALA A 47 -2.13 2.27 18.75
C ALA A 47 -3.63 2.56 18.56
N LYS A 48 -4.02 3.21 17.45
CA LYS A 48 -5.37 3.76 17.26
C LYS A 48 -6.18 3.14 16.13
N VAL A 49 -5.51 2.56 15.13
CA VAL A 49 -6.16 2.11 13.89
C VAL A 49 -6.03 0.60 13.73
N PHE A 50 -4.82 0.07 13.73
CA PHE A 50 -4.59 -1.34 13.43
C PHE A 50 -3.43 -1.92 14.25
N SER A 51 -3.79 -2.55 15.37
CA SER A 51 -2.82 -3.10 16.34
C SER A 51 -2.29 -4.48 15.98
N GLN A 52 -2.92 -5.18 15.03
CA GLN A 52 -2.46 -6.49 14.59
C GLN A 52 -1.21 -6.34 13.72
N ARG A 53 -0.19 -7.15 13.99
CA ARG A 53 1.01 -7.19 13.14
C ARG A 53 0.76 -8.14 11.96
N PRO A 54 0.75 -7.65 10.70
CA PRO A 54 0.56 -8.51 9.55
C PRO A 54 1.81 -9.35 9.25
N ASN A 55 1.62 -10.46 8.53
CA ASN A 55 2.73 -11.29 8.05
C ASN A 55 3.54 -10.60 6.95
N SER A 56 2.86 -9.80 6.15
CA SER A 56 3.42 -9.01 5.04
C SER A 56 2.42 -7.94 4.63
N ILE A 57 2.89 -6.93 3.89
CA ILE A 57 2.06 -5.83 3.39
C ILE A 57 2.08 -5.85 1.86
N LEU A 58 0.90 -5.74 1.24
CA LEU A 58 0.73 -5.43 -0.17
C LEU A 58 0.34 -3.96 -0.31
N VAL A 59 1.19 -3.15 -0.92
CA VAL A 59 0.87 -1.74 -1.22
C VAL A 59 0.58 -1.56 -2.70
N ILE A 60 -0.58 -0.98 -3.03
CA ILE A 60 -0.95 -0.54 -4.37
C ILE A 60 -0.78 0.97 -4.42
N SER A 61 0.28 1.47 -5.07
CA SER A 61 0.60 2.92 -5.08
C SER A 61 0.23 3.58 -6.40
N ALA A 62 -0.38 4.77 -6.31
CA ALA A 62 -0.67 5.61 -7.46
C ALA A 62 0.59 6.08 -8.23
N HIS A 63 1.79 5.99 -7.63
CA HIS A 63 3.05 6.40 -8.28
C HIS A 63 3.70 5.29 -9.11
N TRP A 64 3.10 4.11 -9.16
CA TRP A 64 3.59 3.03 -10.00
C TRP A 64 2.54 2.64 -11.05
N ASP A 65 2.51 3.39 -12.15
CA ASP A 65 1.66 3.13 -13.31
C ASP A 65 2.41 2.30 -14.36
N THR A 66 1.79 1.22 -14.82
CA THR A 66 2.33 0.31 -15.83
C THR A 66 1.23 -0.24 -16.72
N ASP A 67 1.56 -0.60 -17.97
CA ASP A 67 0.59 -1.14 -18.94
C ASP A 67 -0.10 -2.43 -18.48
N PHE A 68 0.60 -3.26 -17.70
CA PHE A 68 0.09 -4.50 -17.14
C PHE A 68 0.38 -4.56 -15.64
N PRO A 69 -0.44 -5.27 -14.84
CA PRO A 69 -0.14 -5.48 -13.43
C PRO A 69 1.28 -5.99 -13.23
N SER A 70 2.04 -5.31 -12.40
CA SER A 70 3.45 -5.57 -12.13
C SER A 70 3.65 -5.66 -10.62
N VAL A 71 4.31 -6.72 -10.16
CA VAL A 71 4.70 -6.89 -8.76
C VAL A 71 6.21 -6.78 -8.63
N ASN A 72 6.70 -6.19 -7.54
CA ASN A 72 8.13 -6.16 -7.31
C ASN A 72 8.60 -7.47 -6.63
N VAL A 73 9.73 -8.00 -7.09
CA VAL A 73 10.30 -9.28 -6.64
C VAL A 73 11.75 -9.04 -6.25
N VAL A 74 11.93 -8.44 -5.07
CA VAL A 74 13.23 -8.07 -4.50
C VAL A 74 13.43 -8.73 -3.13
N GLN A 75 14.68 -8.86 -2.68
CA GLN A 75 14.98 -9.37 -1.34
C GLN A 75 14.87 -8.28 -0.27
N ARG A 76 15.21 -7.05 -0.64
CA ARG A 76 15.09 -5.86 0.19
C ARG A 76 14.67 -4.70 -0.70
N ASN A 77 13.76 -3.87 -0.21
CA ASN A 77 13.26 -2.74 -0.96
C ASN A 77 14.25 -1.57 -0.89
N ASP A 78 14.64 -1.06 -2.05
CA ASP A 78 15.26 0.25 -2.14
C ASP A 78 14.21 1.36 -1.93
N THR A 79 14.62 2.50 -1.38
CA THR A 79 13.77 3.68 -1.25
C THR A 79 13.90 4.56 -2.49
N ILE A 80 12.80 4.70 -3.23
CA ILE A 80 12.73 5.54 -4.43
C ILE A 80 12.24 6.94 -4.03
N HIS A 81 13.02 7.93 -4.44
CA HIS A 81 12.67 9.35 -4.34
C HIS A 81 12.17 9.81 -5.70
N ASP A 82 10.90 9.53 -5.99
CA ASP A 82 10.17 9.87 -7.21
C ASP A 82 9.63 11.32 -7.20
N PHE A 83 10.26 12.20 -6.43
CA PHE A 83 9.92 13.62 -6.29
C PHE A 83 11.18 14.50 -6.34
N TYR A 84 11.01 15.76 -6.74
CA TYR A 84 12.10 16.73 -6.90
C TYR A 84 11.76 18.08 -6.26
N GLY A 85 12.77 18.91 -5.99
CA GLY A 85 12.58 20.27 -5.47
C GLY A 85 12.36 20.39 -3.95
N PHE A 86 12.54 19.30 -3.20
CA PHE A 86 12.37 19.27 -1.75
C PHE A 86 13.71 19.44 -1.00
N PRO A 87 13.70 19.73 0.32
CA PRO A 87 14.92 19.83 1.12
C PRO A 87 15.78 18.56 1.09
N LYS A 88 17.11 18.73 1.08
CA LYS A 88 18.09 17.62 0.98
C LYS A 88 17.82 16.47 1.96
N GLN A 89 17.48 16.81 3.20
CA GLN A 89 17.23 15.82 4.27
C GLN A 89 16.19 14.76 3.89
N MET A 90 15.22 15.08 3.02
CA MET A 90 14.23 14.12 2.56
C MET A 90 14.81 13.04 1.64
N TYR A 91 15.88 13.35 0.90
CA TYR A 91 16.58 12.40 0.02
C TYR A 91 17.55 11.48 0.78
N ASP A 92 17.89 11.85 2.01
CA ASP A 92 18.72 11.04 2.91
C ASP A 92 17.86 9.99 3.65
N LEU A 93 16.52 10.11 3.64
CA LEU A 93 15.61 9.15 4.25
C LEU A 93 15.64 7.79 3.53
N LYS A 94 15.48 6.72 4.31
CA LYS A 94 15.43 5.34 3.84
C LYS A 94 14.39 4.54 4.62
N TYR A 95 13.73 3.64 3.91
CA TYR A 95 12.80 2.67 4.46
C TYR A 95 13.10 1.28 3.86
N PRO A 96 14.12 0.58 4.37
CA PRO A 96 14.68 -0.62 3.75
C PRO A 96 13.92 -1.90 4.15
N ALA A 97 12.59 -1.90 3.99
CA ALA A 97 11.75 -3.03 4.34
C ALA A 97 12.15 -4.29 3.57
N PRO A 98 12.14 -5.50 4.18
CA PRO A 98 12.32 -6.76 3.46
C PRO A 98 11.35 -6.84 2.27
N GLY A 99 11.81 -7.36 1.15
CA GLY A 99 10.90 -7.68 0.06
C GLY A 99 10.05 -8.91 0.40
N ALA A 100 8.92 -9.07 -0.29
CA ALA A 100 8.04 -10.23 -0.10
C ALA A 100 7.86 -11.07 -1.40
N PRO A 101 8.89 -11.76 -1.90
CA PRO A 101 8.81 -12.55 -3.14
C PRO A 101 7.68 -13.59 -3.17
N GLU A 102 7.42 -14.26 -2.04
CA GLU A 102 6.33 -15.24 -1.95
C GLU A 102 4.95 -14.57 -2.08
N LEU A 103 4.79 -13.38 -1.49
CA LEU A 103 3.58 -12.56 -1.67
C LEU A 103 3.45 -12.11 -3.14
N ALA A 104 4.54 -11.65 -3.76
CA ALA A 104 4.54 -11.25 -5.16
C ALA A 104 4.10 -12.40 -6.08
N LYS A 105 4.63 -13.61 -5.85
CA LYS A 105 4.19 -14.83 -6.54
C LYS A 105 2.71 -15.10 -6.29
N ARG A 106 2.25 -15.01 -5.05
CA ARG A 106 0.84 -15.25 -4.69
C ARG A 106 -0.12 -14.27 -5.36
N VAL A 107 0.22 -12.98 -5.37
CA VAL A 107 -0.51 -11.92 -6.09
C VAL A 107 -0.60 -12.27 -7.56
N LYS A 108 0.52 -12.59 -8.20
CA LYS A 108 0.55 -12.99 -9.62
C LYS A 108 -0.35 -14.19 -9.90
N ASP A 109 -0.30 -15.22 -9.06
CA ASP A 109 -1.11 -16.43 -9.23
C ASP A 109 -2.62 -16.12 -9.11
N LEU A 110 -3.02 -15.29 -8.14
CA LEU A 110 -4.41 -14.85 -7.96
C LEU A 110 -4.94 -14.02 -9.14
N LEU A 111 -4.16 -13.04 -9.61
CA LEU A 111 -4.53 -12.21 -10.76
C LEU A 111 -4.66 -13.06 -12.04
N LYS A 112 -3.75 -14.00 -12.26
CA LYS A 112 -3.85 -14.92 -13.41
C LYS A 112 -5.08 -15.83 -13.31
N ALA A 113 -5.39 -16.34 -12.13
CA ALA A 113 -6.58 -17.15 -11.89
C ALA A 113 -7.89 -16.38 -12.14
N SER A 114 -7.89 -15.05 -11.96
CA SER A 114 -9.05 -14.19 -12.26
C SER A 114 -9.16 -13.78 -13.74
N GLY A 115 -8.33 -14.34 -14.62
CA GLY A 115 -8.38 -14.08 -16.07
C GLY A 115 -7.44 -12.97 -16.57
N ILE A 116 -6.60 -12.38 -15.70
CA ILE A 116 -5.57 -11.44 -16.16
C ILE A 116 -4.46 -12.23 -16.85
N LYS A 117 -4.33 -12.05 -18.17
CA LYS A 117 -3.42 -12.85 -19.00
C LYS A 117 -1.94 -12.59 -18.70
N HIS A 118 -1.60 -11.36 -18.33
CA HIS A 118 -0.22 -10.93 -18.18
C HIS A 118 -0.03 -10.17 -16.86
N VAL A 119 0.97 -10.62 -16.10
CA VAL A 119 1.40 -9.99 -14.85
C VAL A 119 2.93 -10.04 -14.81
N ASN A 120 3.55 -8.87 -14.72
CA ASN A 120 5.00 -8.68 -14.72
C ASN A 120 5.62 -8.88 -13.34
N GLU A 121 6.89 -9.26 -13.33
CA GLU A 121 7.74 -9.28 -12.14
C GLU A 121 8.89 -8.30 -12.34
N ASP A 122 8.89 -7.21 -11.59
CA ASP A 122 10.02 -6.28 -11.58
C ASP A 122 11.01 -6.68 -10.48
N ARG A 123 12.20 -7.09 -10.89
CA ARG A 123 13.26 -7.59 -9.99
C ARG A 123 14.18 -6.50 -9.46
N LYS A 124 13.91 -5.23 -9.77
CA LYS A 124 14.74 -4.07 -9.41
C LYS A 124 13.95 -2.96 -8.71
N ARG A 125 12.63 -2.90 -8.88
CA ARG A 125 11.78 -1.85 -8.32
C ARG A 125 11.73 -1.91 -6.78
N GLY A 126 12.17 -0.82 -6.14
CA GLY A 126 11.98 -0.56 -4.72
C GLY A 126 10.58 -0.01 -4.40
N LEU A 127 10.45 0.77 -3.32
CA LEU A 127 9.22 1.45 -2.90
C LEU A 127 9.26 2.93 -3.29
N ASP A 128 8.21 3.45 -3.94
CA ASP A 128 8.03 4.91 -4.15
C ASP A 128 7.48 5.62 -2.91
N HIS A 129 7.50 6.95 -2.92
CA HIS A 129 7.09 7.74 -1.75
C HIS A 129 5.65 7.49 -1.33
N GLY A 130 4.76 7.18 -2.28
CA GLY A 130 3.39 6.79 -1.96
C GLY A 130 3.32 5.53 -1.09
N ALA A 131 4.30 4.63 -1.20
CA ALA A 131 4.40 3.46 -0.32
C ALA A 131 5.26 3.73 0.92
N TRP A 132 6.50 4.21 0.75
CA TRP A 132 7.43 4.23 1.88
C TRP A 132 7.14 5.35 2.89
N VAL A 133 6.58 6.49 2.49
CA VAL A 133 6.30 7.59 3.44
C VAL A 133 5.23 7.16 4.47
N PRO A 134 4.05 6.64 4.07
CA PRO A 134 3.10 6.14 5.04
C PRO A 134 3.67 5.00 5.88
N LEU A 135 4.35 4.03 5.26
CA LEU A 135 4.89 2.86 5.97
C LEU A 135 5.96 3.23 7.00
N MET A 136 6.82 4.21 6.70
CA MET A 136 7.81 4.71 7.64
C MET A 136 7.18 5.31 8.91
N LEU A 137 5.95 5.84 8.82
CA LEU A 137 5.22 6.38 9.96
C LEU A 137 4.42 5.29 10.68
N MET A 138 3.76 4.40 9.93
CA MET A 138 2.91 3.34 10.48
C MET A 138 3.72 2.19 11.10
N TYR A 139 4.87 1.85 10.50
CA TYR A 139 5.74 0.72 10.84
C TYR A 139 7.22 1.13 10.75
N PRO A 140 7.70 2.02 11.63
CA PRO A 140 9.02 2.64 11.54
C PRO A 140 10.19 1.66 11.61
N GLU A 141 9.99 0.46 12.17
CA GLU A 141 11.01 -0.57 12.30
C GLU A 141 11.42 -1.19 10.95
N ALA A 142 10.60 -1.00 9.90
CA ALA A 142 10.84 -1.53 8.56
C ALA A 142 11.15 -3.04 8.54
N ASP A 143 10.48 -3.82 9.40
CA ASP A 143 10.76 -5.23 9.64
C ASP A 143 9.64 -6.17 9.15
N ILE A 144 8.58 -5.61 8.55
CA ILE A 144 7.51 -6.35 7.89
C ILE A 144 7.84 -6.48 6.40
N PRO A 145 7.77 -7.68 5.78
CA PRO A 145 7.95 -7.84 4.34
C PRO A 145 6.92 -7.05 3.53
N VAL A 146 7.37 -6.29 2.53
CA VAL A 146 6.52 -5.45 1.67
C VAL A 146 6.65 -5.88 0.21
N CYS A 147 5.51 -6.06 -0.45
CA CYS A 147 5.36 -6.15 -1.90
C CYS A 147 4.58 -4.93 -2.38
N GLN A 148 5.02 -4.34 -3.49
CA GLN A 148 4.24 -3.38 -4.24
C GLN A 148 3.53 -4.05 -5.43
N LEU A 149 2.37 -3.51 -5.79
CA LEU A 149 1.64 -3.81 -7.02
C LEU A 149 1.32 -2.49 -7.74
N SER A 150 1.65 -2.42 -9.02
CA SER A 150 1.36 -1.27 -9.89
C SER A 150 -0.14 -1.06 -10.12
N VAL A 151 -0.53 0.17 -10.45
CA VAL A 151 -1.84 0.52 -11.02
C VAL A 151 -1.77 0.58 -12.56
N GLN A 152 -2.93 0.53 -13.21
CA GLN A 152 -3.07 0.66 -14.66
C GLN A 152 -4.01 1.84 -14.96
N MET A 153 -3.49 3.06 -15.02
CA MET A 153 -4.34 4.28 -15.07
C MET A 153 -5.22 4.38 -16.32
N HIS A 154 -4.90 3.64 -17.38
CA HIS A 154 -5.69 3.58 -18.60
C HIS A 154 -6.89 2.62 -18.53
N HIS A 155 -7.06 1.90 -17.43
CA HIS A 155 -8.18 0.97 -17.23
C HIS A 155 -9.32 1.57 -16.41
N THR A 156 -10.47 0.89 -16.42
CA THR A 156 -11.70 1.37 -15.76
C THR A 156 -11.72 1.07 -14.26
N GLY A 157 -12.57 1.77 -13.51
CA GLY A 157 -12.83 1.44 -12.10
C GLY A 157 -13.29 -0.02 -11.91
N THR A 158 -14.11 -0.56 -12.82
CA THR A 158 -14.53 -1.97 -12.80
C THR A 158 -13.35 -2.93 -12.93
N TYR A 159 -12.35 -2.60 -13.75
CA TYR A 159 -11.13 -3.40 -13.86
C TYR A 159 -10.39 -3.47 -12.52
N HIS A 160 -10.17 -2.32 -11.87
CA HIS A 160 -9.49 -2.28 -10.56
C HIS A 160 -10.31 -2.92 -9.44
N TYR A 161 -11.64 -2.78 -9.47
CA TYR A 161 -12.53 -3.48 -8.56
C TYR A 161 -12.40 -5.00 -8.70
N ASN A 162 -12.31 -5.52 -9.93
CA ASN A 162 -12.09 -6.94 -10.18
C ASN A 162 -10.70 -7.41 -9.71
N ILE A 163 -9.66 -6.58 -9.84
CA ILE A 163 -8.35 -6.84 -9.21
C ILE A 163 -8.50 -6.97 -7.69
N GLY A 164 -9.18 -6.02 -7.04
CA GLY A 164 -9.43 -6.07 -5.59
C GLY A 164 -10.14 -7.37 -5.17
N LYS A 165 -11.17 -7.79 -5.90
CA LYS A 165 -11.86 -9.08 -5.67
C LYS A 165 -10.92 -10.28 -5.80
N ALA A 166 -10.04 -10.29 -6.80
CA ALA A 166 -9.09 -11.38 -7.00
C ALA A 166 -8.07 -11.49 -5.84
N LEU A 167 -7.73 -10.36 -5.22
CA LEU A 167 -6.76 -10.28 -4.12
C LEU A 167 -7.36 -10.54 -2.74
N ALA A 168 -8.69 -10.59 -2.61
CA ALA A 168 -9.39 -10.76 -1.34
C ALA A 168 -8.89 -11.94 -0.47
N PRO A 169 -8.50 -13.12 -1.02
CA PRO A 169 -8.00 -14.23 -0.21
C PRO A 169 -6.73 -13.91 0.60
N LEU A 170 -5.93 -12.93 0.18
CA LEU A 170 -4.68 -12.56 0.88
C LEU A 170 -4.92 -12.10 2.32
N LYS A 171 -6.11 -11.57 2.61
CA LYS A 171 -6.55 -11.18 3.96
C LYS A 171 -6.52 -12.35 4.95
N GLU A 172 -7.01 -13.51 4.52
CA GLU A 172 -6.99 -14.74 5.31
C GLU A 172 -5.58 -15.30 5.47
N GLU A 173 -4.66 -14.94 4.57
CA GLU A 173 -3.25 -15.32 4.61
C GLU A 173 -2.40 -14.41 5.53
N GLY A 174 -3.03 -13.41 6.16
CA GLY A 174 -2.42 -12.45 7.07
C GLY A 174 -1.71 -11.28 6.38
N VAL A 175 -2.11 -10.98 5.14
CA VAL A 175 -1.58 -9.85 4.36
C VAL A 175 -2.41 -8.60 4.63
N LEU A 176 -1.75 -7.53 5.04
CA LEU A 176 -2.35 -6.20 5.09
C LEU A 176 -2.33 -5.59 3.69
N ILE A 177 -3.49 -5.27 3.13
CA ILE A 177 -3.62 -4.64 1.81
C ILE A 177 -3.86 -3.14 2.00
N ILE A 178 -3.00 -2.32 1.39
CA ILE A 178 -3.06 -0.86 1.44
C ILE A 178 -3.12 -0.30 0.02
N GLY A 179 -4.21 0.39 -0.31
CA GLY A 179 -4.23 1.32 -1.43
C GLY A 179 -3.63 2.66 -1.00
N SER A 180 -2.73 3.23 -1.79
CA SER A 180 -2.07 4.49 -1.48
C SER A 180 -2.20 5.47 -2.64
N GLY A 181 -2.84 6.61 -2.39
CA GLY A 181 -3.16 7.61 -3.41
C GLY A 181 -3.60 8.92 -2.80
N SER A 182 -4.56 9.58 -3.45
CA SER A 182 -5.36 10.66 -2.88
C SER A 182 -6.75 10.62 -3.52
N ALA A 183 -7.81 10.88 -2.73
CA ALA A 183 -9.18 10.94 -3.23
C ALA A 183 -9.36 12.11 -4.22
N THR A 184 -8.68 13.23 -3.97
CA THR A 184 -8.62 14.39 -4.87
C THR A 184 -7.17 14.68 -5.23
N HIS A 185 -6.89 14.85 -6.52
CA HIS A 185 -5.52 15.06 -6.99
C HIS A 185 -5.49 15.99 -8.22
N ASN A 186 -5.69 17.28 -7.98
CA ASN A 186 -5.55 18.32 -9.00
C ASN A 186 -4.47 19.33 -8.59
N LEU A 187 -3.22 19.02 -8.94
CA LEU A 187 -2.08 19.87 -8.60
C LEU A 187 -2.18 21.29 -9.17
N ARG A 188 -2.93 21.48 -10.28
CA ARG A 188 -3.15 22.79 -10.88
C ARG A 188 -4.11 23.68 -10.08
N ALA A 189 -4.94 23.07 -9.24
CA ALA A 189 -5.86 23.77 -8.36
C ALA A 189 -5.29 23.98 -6.95
N LEU A 190 -4.06 23.51 -6.68
CA LEU A 190 -3.41 23.72 -5.39
C LEU A 190 -3.07 25.20 -5.21
N GLN A 191 -3.54 25.77 -4.09
CA GLN A 191 -3.21 27.11 -3.67
C GLN A 191 -2.31 27.01 -2.42
N PHE A 192 -0.99 27.06 -2.62
CA PHE A 192 -0.01 26.89 -1.54
C PHE A 192 -0.10 27.98 -0.45
N GLU A 193 -0.63 29.15 -0.77
CA GLU A 193 -0.77 30.28 0.17
C GLU A 193 -2.16 30.39 0.82
N SER A 194 -3.10 29.52 0.44
CA SER A 194 -4.46 29.53 0.96
C SER A 194 -4.72 28.30 1.82
N SER A 195 -5.25 28.52 3.03
CA SER A 195 -5.75 27.44 3.87
C SER A 195 -7.18 26.99 3.51
N SER A 196 -7.81 27.59 2.49
CA SER A 196 -9.18 27.26 2.11
C SER A 196 -9.24 26.01 1.24
N ILE A 197 -9.99 25.01 1.68
CA ILE A 197 -10.32 23.84 0.86
C ILE A 197 -11.24 24.30 -0.28
N SER A 198 -10.92 23.91 -1.51
CA SER A 198 -11.78 24.20 -2.66
C SER A 198 -13.14 23.50 -2.49
N SER A 199 -14.25 24.20 -2.78
CA SER A 199 -15.60 23.66 -2.60
C SER A 199 -15.83 22.36 -3.35
N TRP A 200 -15.40 22.27 -4.62
CA TRP A 200 -15.51 21.06 -5.43
C TRP A 200 -14.77 19.86 -4.81
N ALA A 201 -13.64 20.10 -4.14
CA ALA A 201 -12.85 19.05 -3.52
C ALA A 201 -13.54 18.54 -2.26
N LEU A 202 -14.13 19.44 -1.47
CA LEU A 202 -14.93 19.11 -0.29
C LEU A 202 -16.22 18.38 -0.67
N GLU A 203 -16.91 18.80 -1.73
CA GLU A 203 -18.10 18.14 -2.25
C GLU A 203 -17.81 16.71 -2.71
N PHE A 204 -16.72 16.52 -3.46
CA PHE A 204 -16.29 15.19 -3.90
C PHE A 204 -15.90 14.30 -2.72
N ASP A 205 -15.15 14.83 -1.75
CA ASP A 205 -14.71 14.08 -0.56
C ASP A 205 -15.91 13.63 0.29
N ASN A 206 -16.88 14.51 0.50
CA ASN A 206 -18.14 14.16 1.19
C ASN A 206 -18.92 13.09 0.43
N TRP A 207 -19.11 13.27 -0.88
CA TRP A 207 -19.80 12.28 -1.71
C TRP A 207 -19.11 10.91 -1.65
N LEU A 208 -17.78 10.87 -1.71
CA LEU A 208 -17.00 9.64 -1.64
C LEU A 208 -17.15 8.96 -0.28
N LYS A 209 -17.05 9.72 0.81
CA LYS A 209 -17.27 9.22 2.17
C LYS A 209 -18.65 8.59 2.30
N ASP A 210 -19.69 9.28 1.84
CA ASP A 210 -21.06 8.81 1.94
C ASP A 210 -21.28 7.55 1.07
N ALA A 211 -20.75 7.53 -0.16
CA ALA A 211 -20.82 6.35 -1.02
C ALA A 211 -20.16 5.11 -0.39
N LEU A 212 -19.00 5.27 0.27
CA LEU A 212 -18.31 4.19 0.97
C LEU A 212 -19.09 3.68 2.19
N LEU A 213 -19.67 4.58 2.99
CA LEU A 213 -20.46 4.21 4.17
C LEU A 213 -21.79 3.54 3.80
N GLU A 214 -22.36 3.90 2.66
CA GLU A 214 -23.61 3.36 2.12
C GLU A 214 -23.41 2.08 1.28
N GLY A 215 -22.17 1.75 0.91
CA GLY A 215 -21.85 0.58 0.09
C GLY A 215 -22.34 0.67 -1.36
N ARG A 216 -22.34 1.88 -1.93
CA ARG A 216 -22.74 2.14 -3.33
C ARG A 216 -21.66 1.83 -4.36
#